data_AF-A0A2A5YLM5-F1
#
_entry.id   AF-A0A2A5YLM5-F1
#
_cell.length_a   1.000
_cell.length_b   1.000
_cell.length_c   1.000
_cell.angle_alpha   90.00
_cell.angle_beta   90.00
_cell.angle_gamma   90.00
#
_symmetry.space_group_name_H-M   'P 1'
#
loop_
_entity.id
_entity.type
_entity.pdbx_description
1 polymer ?
#
loop_
_entity_poly.entity_id
_entity_poly.type
_entity_poly.pdbx_seq_one_letter_code
_entity_poly.pdbx_strand_id
1 'polypeptide(L)'
;MSGKHSVEKIGGTSMAATATLFDNVLIAGRKGADLYNRIFVVSAYAGMTDLLLEHKKSGEPGVYARFVADDGADGWRHAIETVRTAMHGRNADMFARAESLAEANAFVD
;
A
#
# COMPACT_ATOMS: atom_id res chain seq x y z
N MET A 1 3.18 34.33 11.12
CA MET A 1 2.06 33.82 10.32
C MET A 1 1.84 32.37 10.70
N SER A 2 0.64 32.00 11.14
CA SER A 2 0.30 30.60 11.42
C SER A 2 0.53 29.78 10.15
N GLY A 3 1.38 28.75 10.21
CA GLY A 3 1.67 27.90 9.05
C GLY A 3 0.38 27.24 8.58
N LYS A 4 0.04 27.39 7.30
CA LYS A 4 -1.18 26.80 6.73
C LYS A 4 -0.99 25.28 6.65
N HIS A 5 -1.70 24.54 7.50
CA HIS A 5 -1.72 23.09 7.43
C HIS A 5 -2.50 22.61 6.20
N SER A 6 -2.03 21.57 5.52
CA SER A 6 -2.76 20.90 4.44
C SER A 6 -3.04 19.43 4.76
N VAL A 7 -4.10 18.91 4.15
CA VAL A 7 -4.43 17.47 4.14
C VAL A 7 -4.56 17.03 2.69
N GLU A 8 -3.77 16.06 2.28
CA GLU A 8 -3.67 15.56 0.91
C GLU A 8 -4.05 14.08 0.87
N LYS A 9 -5.10 13.74 0.11
CA LYS A 9 -5.51 12.34 -0.12
C LYS A 9 -4.76 11.77 -1.31
N ILE A 10 -4.11 10.63 -1.13
CA ILE A 10 -3.41 9.90 -2.18
C ILE A 10 -4.19 8.61 -2.49
N GLY A 11 -4.70 8.49 -3.72
CA GLY A 11 -5.50 7.33 -4.14
C GLY A 11 -4.68 6.06 -4.35
N GLY A 12 -5.36 4.91 -4.42
CA GLY A 12 -4.70 3.60 -4.60
C GLY A 12 -3.86 3.50 -5.89
N THR A 13 -4.35 4.06 -7.01
CA THR A 13 -3.57 4.09 -8.27
C THR A 13 -2.30 4.92 -8.13
N SER A 14 -2.35 6.06 -7.43
CA SER A 14 -1.18 6.88 -7.15
C SER A 14 -0.17 6.15 -6.25
N MET A 15 -0.66 5.33 -5.30
CA MET A 15 0.19 4.46 -4.47
C MET A 15 0.87 3.35 -5.27
N ALA A 16 0.45 3.07 -6.50
CA ALA A 16 1.16 2.12 -7.36
C ALA A 16 2.39 2.74 -8.07
N ALA A 17 2.47 4.07 -8.12
CA ALA A 17 3.54 4.81 -8.79
C ALA A 17 4.37 5.59 -7.75
N THR A 18 4.97 4.87 -6.81
CA THR A 18 5.58 5.46 -5.60
C THR A 18 6.67 6.48 -5.93
N ALA A 19 7.53 6.23 -6.92
CA ALA A 19 8.56 7.21 -7.33
C ALA A 19 7.92 8.53 -7.79
N THR A 20 6.93 8.46 -8.68
CA THR A 20 6.19 9.63 -9.16
C THR A 20 5.48 10.36 -8.01
N LEU A 21 4.94 9.63 -7.04
CA LEU A 21 4.31 10.21 -5.86
C LEU A 21 5.31 11.00 -5.00
N PHE A 22 6.51 10.45 -4.78
CA PHE A 22 7.59 11.13 -4.07
C PHE A 22 7.98 12.43 -4.77
N ASP A 23 8.27 12.35 -6.06
CA ASP A 23 8.80 13.49 -6.82
C ASP A 23 7.78 14.60 -7.00
N ASN A 24 6.51 14.26 -7.23
CA ASN A 24 5.49 15.25 -7.64
C ASN A 24 4.54 15.68 -6.53
N VAL A 25 4.40 14.90 -5.45
CA VAL A 25 3.43 15.20 -4.38
C VAL A 25 4.15 15.43 -3.05
N LEU A 26 4.92 14.44 -2.59
CA LEU A 26 5.54 14.52 -1.26
C LEU A 26 6.62 15.60 -1.25
N ILE A 27 7.59 15.51 -2.15
CA ILE A 27 8.66 16.50 -2.28
C ILE A 27 8.20 17.65 -3.18
N ALA A 28 7.88 17.39 -4.46
CA ALA A 28 7.45 18.40 -5.44
C ALA A 28 8.35 19.64 -5.48
N GLY A 29 9.67 19.44 -5.40
CA GLY A 29 10.67 20.51 -5.36
C GLY A 29 10.72 21.35 -4.07
N ARG A 30 9.91 21.03 -3.05
CA ARG A 30 9.90 21.73 -1.75
C ARG A 30 11.15 21.41 -0.94
N LYS A 31 11.55 22.35 -0.07
CA LYS A 31 12.76 22.25 0.77
C LYS A 31 12.51 22.87 2.14
N GLY A 32 13.28 22.45 3.14
CA GLY A 32 13.25 23.05 4.49
C GLY A 32 11.85 23.03 5.10
N ALA A 33 11.40 24.18 5.61
CA ALA A 33 10.11 24.32 6.28
C ALA A 33 8.90 23.94 5.40
N ASP A 34 9.02 24.05 4.07
CA ASP A 34 7.93 23.78 3.12
C ASP A 34 7.59 22.29 2.97
N LEU A 35 8.45 21.40 3.48
CA LEU A 35 8.17 19.95 3.53
C LEU A 35 7.18 19.58 4.64
N TYR A 36 7.01 20.46 5.63
CA TYR A 36 6.30 20.14 6.88
C TYR A 36 4.93 20.80 6.94
N ASN A 37 4.19 20.52 8.03
CA ASN A 37 2.81 20.97 8.25
C ASN A 37 1.80 20.40 7.23
N ARG A 38 2.11 19.24 6.67
CA ARG A 38 1.29 18.55 5.67
C ARG A 38 0.94 17.16 6.17
N ILE A 39 -0.33 16.80 6.04
CA ILE A 39 -0.85 15.48 6.41
C ILE A 39 -1.19 14.74 5.12
N PHE A 40 -0.69 13.51 4.99
CA PHE A 40 -0.99 12.67 3.84
C PHE A 40 -1.87 11.50 4.26
N VAL A 41 -3.02 11.36 3.60
CA VAL A 41 -3.94 10.24 3.79
C VAL A 41 -3.82 9.31 2.60
N VAL A 42 -3.05 8.24 2.76
CA VAL A 42 -2.79 7.25 1.70
C VAL A 42 -3.86 6.16 1.71
N SER A 43 -4.21 5.66 0.53
CA SER A 43 -4.91 4.38 0.41
C SER A 43 -3.91 3.23 0.48
N ALA A 44 -4.38 1.99 0.62
CA ALA A 44 -3.54 0.81 0.42
C ALA A 44 -2.92 0.81 -1.01
N TYR A 45 -1.84 0.05 -1.20
CA TYR A 45 -1.30 -0.22 -2.53
C TYR A 45 -2.37 -0.80 -3.46
N ALA A 46 -2.37 -0.38 -4.72
CA ALA A 46 -3.34 -0.87 -5.70
C ALA A 46 -3.31 -2.41 -5.78
N GLY A 47 -4.51 -3.02 -5.80
CA GLY A 47 -4.69 -4.47 -5.81
C GLY A 47 -4.73 -5.11 -4.43
N MET A 48 -4.15 -4.51 -3.38
CA MET A 48 -4.09 -5.17 -2.05
C MET A 48 -5.47 -5.32 -1.41
N THR A 49 -6.31 -4.30 -1.51
CA THR A 49 -7.69 -4.39 -1.01
C THR A 49 -8.50 -5.45 -1.76
N ASP A 50 -8.27 -5.61 -3.06
CA ASP A 50 -8.96 -6.60 -3.88
C ASP A 50 -8.48 -8.04 -3.58
N LEU A 51 -7.24 -8.23 -3.11
CA LEU A 51 -6.75 -9.54 -2.64
C LEU A 51 -7.28 -9.88 -1.24
N LEU A 52 -7.45 -8.86 -0.38
CA LEU A 52 -7.97 -9.04 0.98
C LEU A 52 -9.49 -9.27 1.00
N LEU A 53 -10.21 -8.62 0.08
CA LEU A 53 -11.67 -8.63 -0.02
C LEU A 53 -12.12 -9.18 -1.38
N GLU A 54 -13.38 -8.99 -1.76
CA GLU A 54 -13.83 -9.37 -3.09
C GLU A 54 -13.24 -8.44 -4.16
N HIS A 55 -12.68 -9.03 -5.22
CA HIS A 55 -12.08 -8.26 -6.31
C HIS A 55 -13.18 -7.55 -7.12
N LYS A 56 -13.18 -6.21 -7.09
CA LYS A 56 -14.28 -5.36 -7.57
C LYS A 56 -14.75 -5.58 -9.03
N LYS A 57 -13.89 -6.12 -9.90
CA LYS A 57 -14.20 -6.33 -11.33
C LYS A 57 -14.52 -7.79 -11.68
N SER A 58 -13.63 -8.72 -11.29
CA SER A 58 -13.79 -10.15 -11.56
C SER A 58 -14.74 -10.86 -10.60
N GLY A 59 -15.04 -10.29 -9.43
CA GLY A 59 -15.78 -10.97 -8.36
C GLY A 59 -14.98 -12.08 -7.68
N GLU A 60 -13.68 -12.20 -7.96
CA GLU A 60 -12.85 -13.23 -7.34
C GLU A 60 -12.81 -13.03 -5.81
N PRO A 61 -13.01 -14.11 -5.03
CA PRO A 61 -13.00 -14.00 -3.58
C PRO A 61 -11.57 -13.82 -3.07
N GLY A 62 -11.32 -12.74 -2.34
CA GLY A 62 -10.09 -12.56 -1.56
C GLY A 62 -10.16 -13.27 -0.22
N VAL A 63 -9.20 -12.92 0.66
CA VAL A 63 -9.01 -13.60 1.96
C VAL A 63 -10.29 -13.66 2.78
N TYR A 64 -10.99 -12.53 2.97
CA TYR A 64 -12.17 -12.49 3.82
C TYR A 64 -13.31 -13.38 3.32
N ALA A 65 -13.59 -13.36 2.02
CA ALA A 65 -14.64 -14.17 1.43
C ALA A 65 -14.33 -15.68 1.57
N ARG A 66 -13.08 -16.08 1.33
CA ARG A 66 -12.63 -17.47 1.49
C ARG A 66 -12.65 -17.93 2.95
N PHE A 67 -12.38 -17.02 3.88
CA PHE A 67 -12.47 -17.30 5.31
C PHE A 67 -13.92 -17.54 5.75
N VAL A 68 -14.85 -16.70 5.30
CA VAL A 68 -16.28 -16.82 5.66
C VAL A 68 -16.97 -18.01 4.99
N ALA A 69 -16.56 -18.37 3.77
CA ALA A 69 -17.15 -19.48 3.02
C ALA A 69 -16.86 -20.87 3.60
N ASP A 70 -16.03 -20.98 4.64
CA ASP A 70 -15.55 -22.25 5.23
C ASP A 70 -15.03 -23.23 4.15
N ASP A 71 -14.31 -22.68 3.17
CA ASP A 71 -13.84 -23.37 1.96
C ASP A 71 -12.67 -24.35 2.24
N GLY A 72 -12.66 -24.94 3.44
CA GLY A 72 -11.54 -25.64 4.05
C GLY A 72 -10.50 -24.66 4.62
N ALA A 73 -9.80 -25.10 5.67
CA ALA A 73 -8.77 -24.28 6.34
C ALA A 73 -7.66 -23.79 5.40
N ASP A 74 -7.49 -24.42 4.24
CA ASP A 74 -6.43 -24.13 3.27
C ASP A 74 -6.77 -22.96 2.32
N GLY A 75 -8.05 -22.70 2.05
CA GLY A 75 -8.45 -21.72 1.03
C GLY A 75 -8.06 -20.29 1.37
N TRP A 76 -8.37 -19.83 2.59
CA TRP A 76 -7.98 -18.49 3.04
C TRP A 76 -6.48 -18.40 3.38
N ARG A 77 -5.87 -19.50 3.84
CA ARG A 77 -4.42 -19.58 4.10
C ARG A 77 -3.62 -19.39 2.81
N HIS A 78 -4.04 -20.02 1.71
CA HIS A 78 -3.40 -19.80 0.43
C HIS A 78 -3.59 -18.35 -0.08
N ALA A 79 -4.78 -17.78 0.14
CA ALA A 79 -5.05 -16.40 -0.25
C ALA A 79 -4.22 -15.38 0.55
N ILE A 80 -4.02 -15.58 1.86
CA ILE A 80 -3.17 -14.68 2.65
C ILE A 80 -1.69 -14.77 2.23
N GLU A 81 -1.21 -15.95 1.83
CA GLU A 81 0.15 -16.09 1.26
C GLU A 81 0.29 -15.40 -0.11
N THR A 82 -0.79 -15.37 -0.91
CA THR A 82 -0.85 -14.54 -2.12
C THR A 82 -0.72 -13.05 -1.78
N VAL A 83 -1.41 -12.57 -0.73
CA VAL A 83 -1.29 -11.18 -0.26
C VAL A 83 0.13 -10.88 0.22
N ARG A 84 0.74 -11.78 1.01
CA ARG A 84 2.13 -11.66 1.49
C ARG A 84 3.08 -11.47 0.31
N THR A 85 3.01 -12.36 -0.67
CA THR A 85 3.84 -12.33 -1.88
C THR A 85 3.67 -11.02 -2.64
N ALA A 86 2.43 -10.55 -2.80
CA ALA A 86 2.15 -9.29 -3.48
C ALA A 86 2.72 -8.08 -2.72
N MET A 87 2.63 -8.06 -1.39
CA MET A 87 3.23 -7.00 -0.55
C MET A 87 4.75 -6.98 -0.64
N HIS A 88 5.41 -8.14 -0.60
CA HIS A 88 6.86 -8.24 -0.81
C HIS A 88 7.27 -7.68 -2.18
N GLY A 89 6.50 -7.97 -3.24
CA GLY A 89 6.71 -7.38 -4.56
C GLY A 89 6.62 -5.85 -4.55
N ARG A 90 5.60 -5.27 -3.87
CA ARG A 90 5.47 -3.81 -3.72
C ARG A 90 6.63 -3.20 -2.94
N ASN A 91 7.08 -3.86 -1.88
CA ASN A 91 8.22 -3.39 -1.10
C ASN A 91 9.50 -3.37 -1.97
N ALA A 92 9.73 -4.42 -2.77
CA ALA A 92 10.87 -4.50 -3.67
C ALA A 92 10.88 -3.37 -4.71
N ASP A 93 9.71 -3.00 -5.25
CA ASP A 93 9.58 -1.87 -6.17
C ASP A 93 9.80 -0.51 -5.49
N MET A 94 9.48 -0.39 -4.20
CA MET A 94 9.49 0.87 -3.46
C MET A 94 10.83 1.18 -2.80
N PHE A 95 11.48 0.20 -2.18
CA PHE A 95 12.64 0.42 -1.33
C PHE A 95 13.94 0.16 -2.08
N ALA A 96 14.66 1.24 -2.41
CA ALA A 96 15.97 1.15 -3.04
C ALA A 96 17.09 0.65 -2.09
N ARG A 97 16.91 0.83 -0.78
CA ARG A 97 17.88 0.40 0.24
C ARG A 97 17.53 -0.99 0.75
N ALA A 98 18.51 -1.90 0.71
CA ALA A 98 18.35 -3.28 1.16
C ALA A 98 17.88 -3.38 2.63
N GLU A 99 18.39 -2.53 3.52
CA GLU A 99 17.99 -2.49 4.93
C GLU A 99 16.50 -2.15 5.10
N SER A 100 16.03 -1.11 4.39
CA SER A 100 14.63 -0.69 4.44
C SER A 100 13.70 -1.71 3.80
N LEU A 101 14.13 -2.36 2.71
CA LEU A 101 13.39 -3.47 2.11
C LEU A 101 13.26 -4.64 3.09
N ALA A 102 14.34 -5.02 3.76
CA ALA A 102 14.34 -6.09 4.74
C ALA A 102 13.41 -5.79 5.92
N GLU A 103 13.45 -4.56 6.45
CA GLU A 103 12.55 -4.11 7.51
C GLU A 103 11.08 -4.15 7.07
N ALA A 104 10.79 -3.67 5.86
CA ALA A 104 9.43 -3.68 5.32
C ALA A 104 8.88 -5.09 5.08
N ASN A 105 9.71 -6.02 4.61
CA ASN A 105 9.32 -7.42 4.45
C ASN A 105 9.13 -8.11 5.79
N ALA A 106 10.00 -7.85 6.78
CA ALA A 106 9.84 -8.37 8.14
C ALA A 106 8.56 -7.89 8.84
N PHE A 107 8.07 -6.69 8.51
CA PHE A 107 6.79 -6.21 9.01
C PHE A 107 5.59 -6.96 8.41
N VAL A 108 5.71 -7.39 7.16
CA VAL A 108 4.67 -8.17 6.47
C VAL A 108 4.64 -9.62 6.97
N ASP A 109 5.76 -10.11 7.51
CA ASP A 109 5.96 -11.52 7.79
C ASP A 109 5.37 -12.05 9.10
#